data_AF-A0A812RGQ8-F1
#
_entry.id   AF-A0A812RGQ8-F1
#
_cell.length_a   1.000
_cell.length_b   1.000
_cell.length_c   1.000
_cell.angle_alpha   90.00
_cell.angle_beta   90.00
_cell.angle_gamma   90.00
#
_symmetry.space_group_name_H-M   'P 1'
#
loop_
_entity.id
_entity.type
_entity.pdbx_description
1 polymer ?
#
loop_
_entity_poly.entity_id
_entity_poly.type
_entity_poly.pdbx_seq_one_letter_code
_entity_poly.pdbx_strand_id
1 'polypeptide(L)'
;MLDHVDKAFATDSRGKTTKDEYHGRPLTSHSIEFEMDETSRPFFEMIARCWGLNLEEPFEKFMVSDIWGAGQSAHVDHINLDDLDGRNWSFLDMALQSSETRNCRKVVPTVTVVVYFNSVGGICFPNAPEEVGTIAAERGRVVMFENYLKDCQRPSHNPAAAHYGLYFQDKPKRILVMGILANQTPEFSPRSQPKALTRSLLYCAGTEADPLRHENPSYEASLQSLICMFFSFSVVWGVGLT
;
A
#
# COMPACT_ATOMS: atom_id res chain seq x y z
N MET A 1 -10.14 -1.05 -16.02
CA MET A 1 -9.96 -1.88 -14.79
C MET A 1 -11.10 -1.75 -13.80
N LEU A 2 -11.58 -0.53 -13.50
CA LEU A 2 -12.57 -0.30 -12.44
C LEU A 2 -13.89 -1.06 -12.67
N ASP A 3 -14.44 -1.02 -13.89
CA ASP A 3 -15.69 -1.71 -14.24
C ASP A 3 -15.57 -3.23 -14.15
N HIS A 4 -14.39 -3.77 -14.48
CA HIS A 4 -14.10 -5.20 -14.35
C HIS A 4 -14.19 -5.66 -12.90
N VAL A 5 -13.57 -4.89 -11.98
CA VAL A 5 -13.65 -5.15 -10.53
C VAL A 5 -15.08 -5.01 -10.03
N ASP A 6 -15.80 -3.96 -10.43
CA ASP A 6 -17.20 -3.76 -10.00
C ASP A 6 -18.10 -4.91 -10.44
N LYS A 7 -17.94 -5.39 -11.68
CA LYS A 7 -18.67 -6.55 -12.19
C LYS A 7 -18.36 -7.82 -11.39
N ALA A 8 -17.08 -8.05 -11.06
CA ALA A 8 -16.69 -9.20 -10.25
C ALA A 8 -17.37 -9.15 -8.87
N PHE A 9 -17.28 -8.04 -8.15
CA PHE A 9 -17.94 -7.93 -6.83
C PHE A 9 -19.48 -7.96 -6.89
N ALA A 10 -20.08 -7.64 -8.03
CA ALA A 10 -21.53 -7.76 -8.22
C ALA A 10 -22.00 -9.21 -8.50
N THR A 11 -21.11 -10.10 -8.96
CA THR A 11 -21.52 -11.40 -9.53
C THR A 11 -20.75 -12.61 -9.01
N ASP A 12 -19.60 -12.41 -8.37
CA ASP A 12 -18.65 -13.50 -8.12
C ASP A 12 -18.88 -14.17 -6.76
N SER A 13 -19.09 -15.50 -6.80
CA SER A 13 -19.18 -16.36 -5.63
C SER A 13 -17.82 -16.88 -5.13
N ARG A 14 -16.72 -16.59 -5.83
CA ARG A 14 -15.36 -17.04 -5.51
C ARG A 14 -14.68 -16.18 -4.45
N GLY A 15 -15.23 -15.02 -4.12
CA GLY A 15 -14.65 -14.14 -3.12
C GLY A 15 -14.64 -14.79 -1.72
N LYS A 16 -13.52 -14.62 -1.01
CA LYS A 16 -13.36 -15.14 0.35
C LYS A 16 -13.83 -14.10 1.35
N THR A 17 -14.76 -14.48 2.21
CA THR A 17 -15.23 -13.62 3.31
C THR A 17 -14.54 -14.01 4.61
N THR A 18 -13.93 -13.04 5.27
CA THR A 18 -13.32 -13.19 6.59
C THR A 18 -14.07 -12.31 7.59
N LYS A 19 -14.28 -12.83 8.80
CA LYS A 19 -14.81 -12.09 9.94
C LYS A 19 -13.83 -12.20 11.09
N ASP A 20 -13.32 -11.06 11.52
CA ASP A 20 -12.38 -10.92 12.62
C ASP A 20 -12.89 -9.89 13.64
N GLU A 21 -12.17 -9.76 14.75
CA GLU A 21 -12.37 -8.67 15.71
C GLU A 21 -11.09 -7.86 15.86
N TYR A 22 -11.22 -6.54 15.81
CA TYR A 22 -10.13 -5.59 16.05
C TYR A 22 -10.51 -4.69 17.23
N HIS A 23 -9.75 -4.78 18.34
CA HIS A 23 -10.06 -4.12 19.62
C HIS A 23 -11.52 -4.32 20.09
N GLY A 24 -12.03 -5.56 19.96
CA GLY A 24 -13.40 -5.91 20.36
C GLY A 24 -14.49 -5.33 19.47
N ARG A 25 -14.14 -4.82 18.28
CA ARG A 25 -15.09 -4.36 17.26
C ARG A 25 -15.02 -5.28 16.05
N PRO A 26 -16.15 -5.61 15.42
CA PRO A 26 -16.17 -6.49 14.26
C PRO A 26 -15.46 -5.82 13.08
N LEU A 27 -14.66 -6.63 12.38
CA LEU A 27 -14.06 -6.34 11.09
C LEU A 27 -14.49 -7.45 10.13
N THR A 28 -15.08 -7.09 9.00
CA THR A 28 -15.43 -8.04 7.95
C THR A 28 -14.75 -7.62 6.67
N SER A 29 -14.16 -8.58 5.97
CA SER A 29 -13.62 -8.37 4.64
C SER A 29 -14.17 -9.39 3.66
N HIS A 30 -14.46 -8.94 2.44
CA HIS A 30 -14.78 -9.79 1.31
C HIS A 30 -13.77 -9.50 0.21
N SER A 31 -12.95 -10.48 -0.15
CA SER A 31 -11.82 -10.27 -1.06
C SER A 31 -11.87 -11.18 -2.26
N ILE A 32 -11.52 -10.63 -3.42
CA ILE A 32 -11.43 -11.34 -4.70
C ILE A 32 -10.01 -11.21 -5.21
N GLU A 33 -9.39 -12.34 -5.53
CA GLU A 33 -8.11 -12.41 -6.22
C GLU A 33 -8.35 -12.38 -7.74
N PHE A 34 -7.56 -11.58 -8.44
CA PHE A 34 -7.62 -11.39 -9.88
C PHE A 34 -6.27 -11.80 -10.49
N GLU A 35 -6.34 -12.51 -11.61
CA GLU A 35 -5.18 -12.76 -12.45
C GLU A 35 -4.77 -11.48 -13.20
N MET A 36 -3.48 -11.34 -13.49
CA MET A 36 -2.93 -10.19 -14.21
C MET A 36 -3.16 -10.33 -15.71
N ASP A 37 -4.21 -9.69 -16.21
CA ASP A 37 -4.61 -9.73 -17.61
C ASP A 37 -4.23 -8.45 -18.38
N GLU A 38 -4.65 -8.37 -19.64
CA GLU A 38 -4.42 -7.20 -20.51
C GLU A 38 -5.15 -5.94 -20.02
N THR A 39 -6.18 -6.08 -19.18
CA THR A 39 -6.97 -4.96 -18.63
C THR A 39 -6.29 -4.35 -17.41
N SER A 40 -5.72 -5.16 -16.52
CA SER A 40 -5.08 -4.69 -15.29
C SER A 40 -3.61 -4.31 -15.50
N ARG A 41 -2.86 -5.06 -16.32
CA ARG A 41 -1.41 -4.88 -16.49
C ARG A 41 -0.96 -3.44 -16.79
N PRO A 42 -1.62 -2.68 -17.70
CA PRO A 42 -1.21 -1.30 -17.98
C PRO A 42 -1.27 -0.37 -16.76
N PHE A 43 -2.19 -0.61 -15.82
CA PHE A 43 -2.30 0.19 -14.60
C PHE A 43 -1.08 0.01 -13.68
N PHE A 44 -0.66 -1.23 -13.45
CA PHE A 44 0.47 -1.52 -12.59
C PHE A 44 1.81 -1.08 -13.23
N GLU A 45 1.94 -1.24 -14.55
CA GLU A 45 3.09 -0.70 -15.29
C GLU A 45 3.16 0.83 -15.21
N MET A 46 2.00 1.51 -15.24
CA MET A 46 1.93 2.95 -15.01
C MET A 46 2.40 3.32 -13.59
N ILE A 47 1.95 2.61 -12.55
CA ILE A 47 2.41 2.84 -11.17
C ILE A 47 3.92 2.72 -11.08
N ALA A 48 4.50 1.62 -11.58
CA ALA A 48 5.94 1.41 -11.59
C ALA A 48 6.68 2.53 -12.35
N ARG A 49 6.15 2.94 -13.51
CA ARG A 49 6.72 4.01 -14.34
C ARG A 49 6.69 5.37 -13.64
N CYS A 50 5.63 5.73 -12.94
CA CYS A 50 5.55 6.99 -12.19
C CYS A 50 6.63 7.11 -11.12
N TRP A 51 7.07 5.97 -10.58
CA TRP A 51 8.18 5.88 -9.63
C TRP A 51 9.53 5.59 -10.31
N GLY A 52 9.61 5.63 -11.64
CA GLY A 52 10.84 5.38 -12.38
C GLY A 52 11.43 3.99 -12.15
N LEU A 53 10.60 3.03 -11.74
CA LEU A 53 11.03 1.72 -11.27
C LEU A 53 11.26 0.73 -12.41
N ASN A 54 12.18 -0.20 -12.17
CA ASN A 54 12.30 -1.44 -12.92
C ASN A 54 11.80 -2.59 -12.02
N LEU A 55 10.74 -3.27 -12.43
CA LEU A 55 10.20 -4.40 -11.68
C LEU A 55 11.06 -5.64 -11.95
N GLU A 56 11.68 -6.17 -10.90
CA GLU A 56 12.56 -7.34 -10.98
C GLU A 56 11.82 -8.62 -11.37
N GLU A 57 10.56 -8.72 -10.97
CA GLU A 57 9.74 -9.90 -11.17
C GLU A 57 8.36 -9.51 -11.73
N PRO A 58 7.80 -10.32 -12.64
CA PRO A 58 6.42 -10.16 -13.03
C PRO A 58 5.52 -10.43 -11.82
N PHE A 59 4.46 -9.64 -11.68
CA PHE A 59 3.40 -9.87 -10.71
C PHE A 59 2.22 -10.47 -11.47
N GLU A 60 1.78 -11.64 -11.03
CA GLU A 60 0.78 -12.44 -11.76
C GLU A 60 -0.63 -12.25 -11.23
N LYS A 61 -0.78 -11.74 -10.02
CA LYS A 61 -2.08 -11.59 -9.35
C LYS A 61 -2.16 -10.34 -8.49
N PHE A 62 -3.38 -9.92 -8.19
CA PHE A 62 -3.68 -8.86 -7.24
C PHE A 62 -4.99 -9.13 -6.50
N MET A 63 -5.13 -8.57 -5.30
CA MET A 63 -6.35 -8.70 -4.52
C MET A 63 -7.04 -7.36 -4.35
N VAL A 64 -8.36 -7.37 -4.54
CA VAL A 64 -9.22 -6.27 -4.13
C VAL A 64 -10.08 -6.76 -2.98
N SER A 65 -10.29 -5.91 -1.98
CA SER A 65 -11.09 -6.20 -0.79
C SER A 65 -12.14 -5.14 -0.55
N ASP A 66 -13.37 -5.58 -0.31
CA ASP A 66 -14.38 -4.82 0.39
C ASP A 66 -14.16 -4.99 1.90
N ILE A 67 -14.03 -3.87 2.63
CA ILE A 67 -13.79 -3.87 4.07
C ILE A 67 -14.89 -3.09 4.78
N TRP A 68 -15.49 -3.74 5.78
CA TRP A 68 -16.45 -3.17 6.72
C TRP A 68 -15.88 -3.25 8.13
N GLY A 69 -16.17 -2.23 8.92
CA GLY A 69 -16.04 -2.38 10.37
C GLY A 69 -15.17 -1.33 11.03
N ALA A 70 -14.35 -1.79 11.98
CA ALA A 70 -13.64 -0.94 12.92
C ALA A 70 -12.51 -0.13 12.27
N GLY A 71 -12.38 1.13 12.70
CA GLY A 71 -11.22 1.95 12.39
C GLY A 71 -9.93 1.29 12.90
N GLN A 72 -8.84 1.52 12.17
CA GLN A 72 -7.50 1.09 12.56
C GLN A 72 -6.82 2.16 13.41
N SER A 73 -5.87 1.75 14.25
CA SER A 73 -4.93 2.69 14.85
C SER A 73 -3.96 3.19 13.77
N ALA A 74 -3.43 4.40 13.96
CA ALA A 74 -2.42 4.94 13.05
C ALA A 74 -1.16 4.06 13.06
N HIS A 75 -0.68 3.69 11.89
CA HIS A 75 0.47 2.80 11.70
C HIS A 75 1.24 3.14 10.44
N VAL A 76 2.49 2.68 10.36
CA VAL A 76 3.25 2.61 9.12
C VAL A 76 3.14 1.19 8.59
N ASP A 77 2.95 1.07 7.28
CA ASP A 77 2.87 -0.24 6.64
C ASP A 77 4.13 -1.05 6.89
N HIS A 78 3.93 -2.34 7.08
CA HIS A 78 5.02 -3.28 7.12
C HIS A 78 4.53 -4.61 6.59
N ILE A 79 5.49 -5.41 6.17
CA ILE A 79 5.27 -6.76 5.70
C ILE A 79 6.31 -7.67 6.31
N ASN A 80 5.97 -8.94 6.49
CA ASN A 80 6.97 -9.95 6.73
C ASN A 80 7.33 -10.60 5.38
N LEU A 81 8.61 -10.58 5.00
CA LEU A 81 9.07 -11.20 3.76
C LEU A 81 8.83 -12.71 3.73
N ASP A 82 8.68 -13.36 4.89
CA ASP A 82 8.28 -14.77 4.97
C ASP A 82 6.87 -15.04 4.45
N ASP A 83 6.00 -14.02 4.43
CA ASP A 83 4.64 -14.13 3.90
C ASP A 83 4.59 -14.01 2.37
N LEU A 84 5.70 -13.60 1.75
CA LEU A 84 5.82 -13.40 0.30
C LEU A 84 6.68 -14.53 -0.30
N ASP A 85 6.24 -15.78 -0.15
CA ASP A 85 7.05 -16.95 -0.49
C ASP A 85 7.42 -17.00 -1.99
N GLY A 86 8.59 -17.57 -2.30
CA GLY A 86 9.04 -17.82 -3.68
C GLY A 86 9.68 -16.65 -4.45
N ARG A 87 9.80 -15.46 -3.86
CA ARG A 87 10.42 -14.29 -4.52
C ARG A 87 11.91 -14.12 -4.22
N ASN A 88 12.63 -13.47 -5.13
CA ASN A 88 14.06 -13.21 -4.98
C ASN A 88 14.35 -11.91 -4.21
N TRP A 89 14.67 -12.06 -2.93
CA TRP A 89 15.01 -10.93 -2.04
C TRP A 89 16.47 -10.49 -2.12
N SER A 90 17.32 -11.13 -2.93
CA SER A 90 18.78 -10.87 -2.92
C SER A 90 19.18 -9.44 -3.29
N PHE A 91 18.29 -8.68 -3.92
CA PHE A 91 18.54 -7.28 -4.24
C PHE A 91 18.28 -6.35 -3.04
N LEU A 92 17.50 -6.78 -2.05
CA LEU A 92 17.04 -5.94 -0.95
C LEU A 92 18.06 -5.94 0.19
N ASP A 93 18.49 -4.75 0.60
CA ASP A 93 19.38 -4.56 1.75
C ASP A 93 18.54 -4.44 3.02
N MET A 94 18.50 -5.53 3.79
CA MET A 94 17.68 -5.61 5.01
C MET A 94 18.07 -4.56 6.07
N ALA A 95 19.32 -4.11 6.10
CA ALA A 95 19.75 -3.06 7.03
C ALA A 95 19.09 -1.70 6.73
N LEU A 96 18.62 -1.50 5.50
CA LEU A 96 17.91 -0.29 5.07
C LEU A 96 16.39 -0.39 5.24
N GLN A 97 15.83 -1.58 5.50
CA GLN A 97 14.38 -1.80 5.47
C GLN A 97 13.77 -2.19 6.82
N SER A 98 14.58 -2.71 7.75
CA SER A 98 14.11 -3.16 9.05
C SER A 98 14.92 -2.56 10.19
N SER A 99 14.22 -1.99 11.17
CA SER A 99 14.80 -1.61 12.47
C SER A 99 14.70 -2.74 13.51
N GLU A 100 14.06 -3.86 13.18
CA GLU A 100 13.83 -4.98 14.08
C GLU A 100 15.01 -5.94 14.12
N THR A 101 15.66 -6.04 15.28
CA THR A 101 16.77 -6.98 15.47
C THR A 101 16.31 -8.43 15.63
N ARG A 102 15.07 -8.65 16.10
CA ARG A 102 14.50 -9.99 16.33
C ARG A 102 13.79 -10.58 15.12
N ASN A 103 13.18 -9.72 14.30
CA ASN A 103 12.57 -10.11 13.03
C ASN A 103 13.02 -9.14 11.94
N CYS A 104 14.24 -9.34 11.44
CA CYS A 104 14.78 -8.49 10.38
C CYS A 104 14.01 -8.61 9.06
N ARG A 105 13.17 -9.63 8.90
CA ARG A 105 12.31 -9.84 7.72
C ARG A 105 11.01 -9.05 7.77
N LYS A 106 10.70 -8.41 8.90
CA LYS A 106 9.66 -7.39 8.97
C LYS A 106 10.19 -6.08 8.44
N VAL A 107 9.71 -5.69 7.26
CA VAL A 107 10.20 -4.52 6.51
C VAL A 107 9.10 -3.53 6.21
N VAL A 108 9.46 -2.25 6.16
CA VAL A 108 8.57 -1.17 5.74
C VAL A 108 8.75 -0.94 4.23
N PRO A 109 7.69 -0.94 3.41
CA PRO A 109 7.82 -0.70 1.99
C PRO A 109 8.31 0.72 1.73
N THR A 110 9.12 0.92 0.69
CA THR A 110 9.61 2.24 0.30
C THR A 110 8.46 3.18 -0.09
N VAL A 111 7.50 2.66 -0.85
CA VAL A 111 6.27 3.37 -1.23
C VAL A 111 5.07 2.48 -0.92
N THR A 112 4.03 3.07 -0.35
CA THR A 112 2.70 2.46 -0.29
C THR A 112 1.80 3.07 -1.36
N VAL A 113 0.97 2.23 -2.00
CA VAL A 113 -0.05 2.65 -2.95
C VAL A 113 -1.42 2.09 -2.52
N VAL A 114 -2.41 2.98 -2.41
CA VAL A 114 -3.80 2.63 -2.12
C VAL A 114 -4.67 3.05 -3.30
N VAL A 115 -5.43 2.11 -3.84
CA VAL A 115 -6.35 2.32 -4.97
C VAL A 115 -7.78 2.17 -4.48
N TYR A 116 -8.62 3.16 -4.76
CA TYR A 116 -10.03 3.16 -4.41
C TYR A 116 -10.91 2.74 -5.59
N PHE A 117 -11.75 1.72 -5.40
CA PHE A 117 -12.71 1.28 -6.42
C PHE A 117 -14.13 1.79 -6.14
N ASN A 118 -14.36 2.41 -4.99
CA ASN A 118 -15.60 3.13 -4.68
C ASN A 118 -15.32 4.40 -3.87
N SER A 119 -16.35 5.22 -3.67
CA SER A 119 -16.25 6.48 -2.93
C SER A 119 -16.70 6.32 -1.47
N VAL A 120 -16.17 5.30 -0.78
CA VAL A 120 -16.50 5.01 0.62
C VAL A 120 -15.25 5.07 1.48
N GLY A 121 -15.29 5.84 2.56
CA GLY A 121 -14.18 5.95 3.50
C GLY A 121 -13.08 6.90 3.04
N GLY A 122 -11.85 6.50 3.28
CA GLY A 122 -10.65 7.27 2.96
C GLY A 122 -9.46 6.81 3.78
N ILE A 123 -8.44 7.65 3.83
CA ILE A 123 -7.21 7.45 4.59
C ILE A 123 -6.88 8.74 5.34
N CYS A 124 -6.48 8.60 6.60
CA CYS A 124 -6.06 9.72 7.45
C CYS A 124 -4.58 9.58 7.78
N PHE A 125 -3.84 10.70 7.73
CA PHE A 125 -2.43 10.83 8.10
C PHE A 125 -2.33 11.80 9.29
N PRO A 126 -2.49 11.33 10.54
CA PRO A 126 -2.60 12.20 11.71
C PRO A 126 -1.35 13.04 11.99
N ASN A 127 -0.19 12.64 11.47
CA ASN A 127 1.09 13.32 11.66
C ASN A 127 1.51 14.16 10.42
N ALA A 128 0.72 14.15 9.35
CA ALA A 128 0.97 14.97 8.17
C ALA A 128 0.44 16.40 8.38
N PRO A 129 0.89 17.38 7.57
CA PRO A 129 0.31 18.72 7.55
C PRO A 129 -1.21 18.68 7.33
N GLU A 130 -1.91 19.69 7.86
CA GLU A 130 -3.38 19.76 7.84
C GLU A 130 -3.96 19.67 6.42
N GLU A 131 -3.23 20.19 5.42
CA GLU A 131 -3.63 20.16 4.01
C GLU A 131 -3.73 18.74 3.43
N VAL A 132 -3.06 17.76 4.06
CA VAL A 132 -3.07 16.35 3.64
C VAL A 132 -3.79 15.45 4.64
N GLY A 133 -4.01 15.92 5.86
CA GLY A 133 -4.38 15.11 7.02
C GLY A 133 -5.49 14.08 6.79
N THR A 134 -6.47 14.32 5.92
CA THR A 134 -7.42 13.28 5.47
C THR A 134 -7.69 13.36 3.98
N ILE A 135 -7.55 12.23 3.30
CA ILE A 135 -7.89 12.07 1.89
C ILE A 135 -9.12 11.15 1.80
N ALA A 136 -10.25 11.72 1.40
CA ALA A 136 -11.47 10.95 1.15
C ALA A 136 -11.26 9.91 0.03
N ALA A 137 -11.97 8.79 0.09
CA ALA A 137 -11.99 7.84 -1.03
C ALA A 137 -12.82 8.41 -2.18
N GLU A 138 -12.34 8.23 -3.40
CA GLU A 138 -13.13 8.44 -4.62
C GLU A 138 -12.85 7.30 -5.59
N ARG A 139 -13.87 6.83 -6.29
CA ARG A 139 -13.70 5.76 -7.29
C ARG A 139 -12.64 6.17 -8.33
N GLY A 140 -11.62 5.33 -8.47
CA GLY A 140 -10.49 5.56 -9.37
C GLY A 140 -9.38 6.44 -8.78
N ARG A 141 -9.50 6.91 -7.54
CA ARG A 141 -8.43 7.64 -6.87
C ARG A 141 -7.31 6.70 -6.46
N VAL A 142 -6.08 7.12 -6.74
CA VAL A 142 -4.86 6.46 -6.28
C VAL A 142 -4.15 7.41 -5.31
N VAL A 143 -3.85 6.92 -4.12
CA VAL A 143 -3.02 7.61 -3.12
C VAL A 143 -1.70 6.87 -3.03
N MET A 144 -0.61 7.60 -3.25
CA MET A 144 0.75 7.05 -3.13
C MET A 144 1.55 7.92 -2.16
N PHE A 145 2.33 7.29 -1.30
CA PHE A 145 3.16 7.99 -0.32
C PHE A 145 4.44 7.22 0.00
N GLU A 146 5.49 7.96 0.32
CA GLU A 146 6.81 7.46 0.67
C GLU A 146 6.88 7.20 2.18
N ASN A 147 7.36 6.03 2.57
CA ASN A 147 7.54 5.70 3.98
C ASN A 147 8.92 6.10 4.54
N TYR A 148 9.80 6.69 3.73
CA TYR A 148 11.11 7.17 4.18
C TYR A 148 11.32 8.61 3.69
N LEU A 149 11.84 9.49 4.56
CA LEU A 149 12.12 10.90 4.19
C LEU A 149 13.37 11.03 3.32
N LYS A 150 14.43 10.30 3.68
CA LYS A 150 15.72 10.29 2.99
C LYS A 150 16.37 8.92 3.15
N ASP A 151 17.05 8.46 2.11
CA ASP A 151 17.70 7.15 2.14
C ASP A 151 18.80 7.03 3.19
N CYS A 152 19.48 8.13 3.52
CA CYS A 152 20.50 8.13 4.57
C CYS A 152 19.95 7.98 6.01
N GLN A 153 18.62 8.07 6.20
CA GLN A 153 17.96 7.92 7.49
C GLN A 153 17.37 6.52 7.70
N ARG A 154 17.37 5.69 6.65
CA ARG A 154 16.93 4.30 6.71
C ARG A 154 17.71 3.51 7.78
N PRO A 155 17.08 2.59 8.52
CA PRO A 155 15.70 2.11 8.37
C PRO A 155 14.64 2.96 9.09
N SER A 156 14.98 4.17 9.56
CA SER A 156 14.00 5.04 10.22
C SER A 156 12.96 5.54 9.20
N HIS A 157 11.69 5.22 9.45
CA HIS A 157 10.58 5.60 8.58
C HIS A 157 10.11 7.03 8.84
N ASN A 158 9.39 7.60 7.87
CA ASN A 158 8.75 8.90 7.93
C ASN A 158 7.54 8.87 8.90
N PRO A 159 7.56 9.60 10.02
CA PRO A 159 6.43 9.63 10.96
C PRO A 159 5.14 10.18 10.34
N ALA A 160 5.23 11.01 9.30
CA ALA A 160 4.08 11.55 8.57
C ALA A 160 3.39 10.53 7.66
N ALA A 161 4.06 9.41 7.36
CA ALA A 161 3.47 8.29 6.61
C ALA A 161 2.59 7.38 7.49
N ALA A 162 2.61 7.59 8.82
CA ALA A 162 1.70 6.90 9.72
C ALA A 162 0.26 7.26 9.35
N HIS A 163 -0.58 6.24 9.16
CA HIS A 163 -1.92 6.41 8.63
C HIS A 163 -2.90 5.37 9.17
N TYR A 164 -4.19 5.60 8.94
CA TYR A 164 -5.22 4.61 9.17
C TYR A 164 -6.36 4.74 8.17
N GLY A 165 -7.01 3.63 7.85
CA GLY A 165 -8.20 3.64 7.02
C GLY A 165 -9.43 4.16 7.78
N LEU A 166 -10.25 4.94 7.08
CA LEU A 166 -11.60 5.31 7.51
C LEU A 166 -12.59 4.28 6.98
N TYR A 167 -13.22 3.53 7.88
CA TYR A 167 -14.16 2.44 7.56
C TYR A 167 -15.54 2.71 8.16
N PHE A 168 -16.56 2.07 7.58
CA PHE A 168 -17.94 2.15 8.03
C PHE A 168 -18.49 0.74 8.25
N GLN A 169 -19.48 0.61 9.14
CA GLN A 169 -20.10 -0.69 9.47
C GLN A 169 -21.11 -1.13 8.41
N ASP A 170 -21.80 -0.18 7.79
CA ASP A 170 -22.91 -0.40 6.85
C ASP A 170 -22.51 -0.34 5.38
N LYS A 171 -21.31 0.15 5.07
CA LYS A 171 -20.83 0.36 3.69
C LYS A 171 -19.40 -0.14 3.52
N PRO A 172 -19.12 -0.98 2.50
CA PRO A 172 -17.77 -1.43 2.25
C PRO A 172 -16.92 -0.31 1.66
N LYS A 173 -15.70 -0.18 2.17
CA LYS A 173 -14.61 0.49 1.46
C LYS A 173 -13.94 -0.52 0.55
N ARG A 174 -13.93 -0.28 -0.77
CA ARG A 174 -13.32 -1.19 -1.77
C ARG A 174 -11.94 -0.72 -2.17
N ILE A 175 -10.91 -1.51 -1.84
CA ILE A 175 -9.52 -1.11 -2.08
C ILE A 175 -8.62 -2.23 -2.58
N LEU A 176 -7.58 -1.82 -3.29
CA LEU A 176 -6.32 -2.56 -3.49
C LEU A 176 -5.22 -1.81 -2.76
N VAL A 177 -4.38 -2.53 -2.01
CA VAL A 177 -3.19 -2.00 -1.35
C VAL A 177 -1.97 -2.69 -1.93
N MET A 178 -0.99 -1.89 -2.36
CA MET A 178 0.27 -2.36 -2.90
C MET A 178 1.42 -1.72 -2.13
N GLY A 179 2.54 -2.43 -2.05
CA GLY A 179 3.79 -1.87 -1.57
C GLY A 179 4.91 -2.08 -2.58
N ILE A 180 5.85 -1.15 -2.57
CA ILE A 180 7.05 -1.17 -3.40
C ILE A 180 8.26 -1.29 -2.48
N LEU A 181 9.06 -2.33 -2.68
CA LEU A 181 10.35 -2.51 -2.01
C LEU A 181 11.49 -2.04 -2.91
N ALA A 182 12.34 -1.18 -2.38
CA ALA A 182 13.55 -0.69 -3.06
C ALA A 182 14.55 -0.17 -2.01
N ASN A 183 15.86 -0.29 -2.28
CA ASN A 183 16.91 0.21 -1.39
C ASN A 183 17.08 1.73 -1.41
N GLN A 184 16.43 2.39 -2.35
CA GLN A 184 16.46 3.83 -2.53
C GLN A 184 15.03 4.31 -2.77
N THR A 185 14.73 5.51 -2.28
CA THR A 185 13.43 6.16 -2.48
C THR A 185 13.46 6.85 -3.84
N PRO A 186 12.74 6.32 -4.85
CA PRO A 186 12.77 6.92 -6.17
C PRO A 186 12.03 8.26 -6.17
N GLU A 187 12.48 9.18 -7.02
CA GLU A 187 11.76 10.43 -7.24
C GLU A 187 10.49 10.19 -8.06
N PHE A 188 9.34 10.50 -7.47
CA PHE A 188 8.07 10.46 -8.20
C PHE A 188 8.10 11.46 -9.36
N SER A 189 7.78 10.99 -10.57
CA SER A 189 7.31 11.90 -11.61
C SER A 189 6.33 11.21 -12.56
N PRO A 190 5.18 11.84 -12.89
CA PRO A 190 4.20 11.26 -13.80
C PRO A 190 4.74 10.98 -15.21
N ARG A 191 5.84 11.64 -15.57
CA ARG A 191 6.50 11.54 -16.88
C ARG A 191 7.85 10.82 -16.80
N SER A 192 8.15 10.21 -15.66
CA SER A 192 9.40 9.48 -15.47
C SER A 192 9.50 8.37 -16.51
N GLN A 193 10.67 8.27 -17.14
CA GLN A 193 11.05 7.03 -17.79
C GLN A 193 11.68 6.12 -16.73
N PRO A 194 11.52 4.79 -16.84
CA PRO A 194 12.21 3.85 -15.96
C PRO A 194 13.70 4.18 -15.96
N LYS A 195 14.24 4.60 -14.82
CA LYS A 195 15.68 4.75 -14.68
C LYS A 195 16.19 3.35 -14.34
N ALA A 196 17.04 2.78 -15.19
CA ALA A 196 17.53 1.40 -15.07
C ALA A 196 18.26 1.05 -13.75
N LEU A 197 18.39 1.99 -12.82
CA LEU A 197 19.28 1.92 -11.66
C LEU A 197 18.59 1.42 -10.38
N THR A 198 17.28 1.62 -10.20
CA THR A 198 16.61 1.23 -8.94
C THR A 198 15.85 -0.08 -9.13
N ARG A 199 16.50 -1.19 -8.78
CA ARG A 199 15.88 -2.51 -8.65
C ARG A 199 14.76 -2.45 -7.63
N SER A 200 13.59 -2.99 -7.97
CA SER A 200 12.42 -2.90 -7.11
C SER A 200 11.48 -4.08 -7.27
N LEU A 201 10.66 -4.30 -6.25
CA LEU A 201 9.62 -5.32 -6.23
C LEU A 201 8.30 -4.70 -5.80
N LEU A 202 7.25 -4.99 -6.58
CA LEU A 202 5.87 -4.64 -6.27
C LEU A 202 5.14 -5.88 -5.73
N TYR A 203 4.42 -5.74 -4.62
CA TYR A 203 3.55 -6.78 -4.07
C TYR A 203 2.15 -6.22 -3.80
N CYS A 204 1.15 -7.11 -3.76
CA CYS A 204 -0.24 -6.76 -3.48
C CYS A 204 -0.66 -7.44 -2.18
N ALA A 205 -1.02 -6.66 -1.16
CA ALA A 205 -1.42 -7.25 0.12
C ALA A 205 -2.73 -8.05 -0.02
N GLY A 206 -2.78 -9.20 0.65
CA GLY A 206 -3.97 -10.03 0.82
C GLY A 206 -4.09 -11.24 -0.12
N THR A 207 -3.30 -11.33 -1.20
CA THR A 207 -3.36 -12.48 -2.14
C THR A 207 -3.07 -13.82 -1.45
N GLU A 208 -3.43 -14.95 -2.05
CA GLU A 208 -3.03 -16.26 -1.50
C GLU A 208 -1.51 -16.40 -1.41
N ALA A 209 -0.78 -15.77 -2.33
CA ALA A 209 0.68 -15.70 -2.35
C ALA A 209 1.26 -14.65 -1.38
N ASP A 210 0.45 -13.65 -1.00
CA ASP A 210 0.85 -12.52 -0.15
C ASP A 210 -0.25 -12.27 0.92
N PRO A 211 -0.53 -13.20 1.87
CA PRO A 211 -1.71 -13.20 2.75
C PRO A 211 -1.70 -12.10 3.83
N LEU A 212 -0.87 -11.08 3.64
CA LEU A 212 -0.62 -9.93 4.49
C LEU A 212 -1.93 -9.36 5.05
N ARG A 213 -2.10 -9.53 6.35
CA ARG A 213 -2.97 -8.71 7.17
C ARG A 213 -2.06 -7.70 7.83
N HIS A 214 -2.23 -6.41 7.57
CA HIS A 214 -1.46 -5.37 8.24
C HIS A 214 -1.66 -5.51 9.76
N GLU A 215 -0.70 -6.12 10.46
CA GLU A 215 -0.72 -6.21 11.91
C GLU A 215 -0.41 -4.82 12.51
N ASN A 216 -0.78 -4.61 13.78
CA ASN A 216 -0.40 -3.39 14.51
C ASN A 216 1.14 -3.30 14.64
N PRO A 217 1.80 -2.18 14.32
CA PRO A 217 3.16 -1.97 14.79
C PRO A 217 3.17 -1.71 16.30
N SER A 218 4.08 -2.37 17.00
CA SER A 218 4.43 -2.06 18.39
C SER A 218 5.66 -1.15 18.39
N TYR A 219 5.48 0.16 18.44
CA TYR A 219 6.56 1.09 18.79
C TYR A 219 6.07 2.24 19.66
N GLU A 220 6.73 2.43 20.79
CA GLU A 220 6.60 3.60 21.65
C GLU A 220 7.11 4.84 20.90
N ALA A 221 6.28 5.87 20.84
CA ALA A 221 6.66 7.18 20.34
C ALA A 221 7.71 7.80 21.27
N SER A 222 8.97 7.84 20.87
CA SER A 222 9.90 8.83 21.41
C SER A 222 9.71 10.14 20.63
N LEU A 223 9.06 11.10 21.30
CA LEU A 223 8.98 12.49 20.90
C LEU A 223 10.38 13.03 20.58
N GLN A 224 10.64 13.49 19.36
CA GLN A 224 11.46 14.69 19.15
C GLN A 224 11.42 15.29 17.74
N SER A 225 11.17 16.60 17.74
CA SER A 225 11.67 17.63 16.81
C SER A 225 10.87 17.92 15.54
N LEU A 226 10.10 19.02 15.63
CA LEU A 226 9.66 19.86 14.51
C LEU A 226 10.85 20.16 13.57
N ILE A 227 10.76 19.71 12.32
CA ILE A 227 11.52 20.28 11.21
C ILE A 227 10.55 20.38 10.01
N CYS A 228 10.34 21.61 9.52
CA CYS A 228 9.72 21.85 8.22
C CYS A 228 10.48 21.07 7.15
N MET A 229 9.85 20.08 6.52
CA MET A 229 10.40 19.38 5.36
C MET A 229 9.37 19.32 4.25
N PHE A 230 9.85 19.46 3.02
CA PHE A 230 9.08 19.36 1.80
C PHE A 230 8.39 17.99 1.71
N PHE A 231 7.09 17.98 1.43
CA PHE A 231 6.28 16.78 1.27
C PHE A 231 6.01 16.55 -0.21
N SER A 232 6.12 15.30 -0.67
CA SER A 232 5.58 14.90 -1.97
C SER A 232 4.44 13.92 -1.75
N PHE A 233 3.20 14.43 -1.77
CA PHE A 233 2.03 13.60 -1.99
C PHE A 233 1.66 13.70 -3.45
N SER A 234 1.57 12.54 -4.11
CA SER A 234 1.17 12.49 -5.51
C SER A 234 -0.19 11.83 -5.62
N VAL A 235 -1.21 12.67 -5.81
CA VAL A 235 -2.55 12.22 -6.18
C VAL A 235 -2.61 12.20 -7.70
N VAL A 236 -2.61 11.01 -8.29
CA VAL A 236 -2.80 10.85 -9.73
C VAL A 236 -4.29 10.63 -10.00
N TRP A 237 -4.83 11.48 -10.86
CA TRP A 237 -6.21 11.40 -11.33
C TRP A 237 -6.27 10.70 -12.68
N GLY A 238 -6.87 9.51 -12.72
CA GLY A 238 -7.68 9.03 -13.86
C GLY A 238 -7.02 8.82 -15.23
N VAL A 239 -5.70 8.82 -15.40
CA VAL A 239 -5.08 8.47 -16.69
C VAL A 239 -4.87 6.96 -16.75
N GLY A 240 -5.84 6.21 -17.29
CA GLY A 240 -5.70 4.76 -17.55
C GLY A 240 -6.62 3.83 -16.75
N LEU A 241 -7.57 4.37 -15.97
CA LEU A 241 -8.51 3.57 -15.17
C LEU A 241 -9.89 3.36 -15.82
N THR A 242 -10.12 3.95 -16.99
CA THR A 242 -11.32 3.72 -17.83
C THR A 242 -11.48 2.25 -18.19
#